data_AF-A0A0D7WYE5-F1
#
_entry.id   AF-A0A0D7WYE5-F1
#
_cell.length_a   1.000
_cell.length_b   1.000
_cell.length_c   1.000
_cell.angle_alpha   90.00
_cell.angle_beta   90.00
_cell.angle_gamma   90.00
#
_symmetry.space_group_name_H-M   'P 1'
#
loop_
_entity.id
_entity.type
_entity.pdbx_description
1 polymer ?
#
loop_
_entity_poly.entity_id
_entity_poly.type
_entity_poly.pdbx_seq_one_letter_code
_entity_poly.pdbx_strand_id
1 'polypeptide(L)'
;MYITPEQYERAEKNGISARTLEHRVRIEGWSVERAAKTPLRTKHDEFADIAERNGIPRTTYQKRIYKLKWTREKASTVPVKKPMVRWPEVAEQNGISRNTFYQRVSRYGWDAEKAATTPVGSI
;
A
#
# COMPACT_ATOMS: atom_id res chain seq x y z
N MET A 1 37.20 -17.68 -0.93
CA MET A 1 37.41 -16.23 -1.18
C MET A 1 36.82 -15.45 -0.01
N TYR A 2 37.61 -14.58 0.61
CA TYR A 2 37.18 -13.71 1.72
C TYR A 2 36.71 -12.37 1.16
N ILE A 3 35.53 -11.90 1.59
CA ILE A 3 34.97 -10.60 1.24
C ILE A 3 35.22 -9.68 2.42
N THR A 4 35.84 -8.52 2.20
CA THR A 4 36.20 -7.60 3.29
C THR A 4 34.99 -6.78 3.76
N PRO A 5 34.97 -6.29 5.01
CA PRO A 5 33.93 -5.38 5.51
C PRO A 5 33.68 -4.18 4.58
N GLU A 6 34.75 -3.58 4.04
CA GLU A 6 34.69 -2.45 3.10
C GLU A 6 33.95 -2.80 1.80
N GLN A 7 34.09 -4.05 1.32
CA GLN A 7 33.39 -4.53 0.13
C GLN A 7 31.89 -4.71 0.39
N TYR A 8 31.52 -5.12 1.61
CA TYR A 8 30.12 -5.16 2.02
C TYR A 8 29.52 -3.74 2.11
N GLU A 9 30.21 -2.78 2.72
CA GLU A 9 29.75 -1.39 2.76
C GLU A 9 29.55 -0.80 1.35
N ARG A 10 30.49 -1.07 0.43
CA ARG A 10 30.38 -0.63 -0.96
C ARG A 10 29.19 -1.26 -1.67
N ALA A 11 28.92 -2.54 -1.42
CA ALA A 11 27.76 -3.24 -1.98
C ALA A 11 26.45 -2.67 -1.44
N GLU A 12 26.39 -2.37 -0.14
CA GLU A 12 25.22 -1.78 0.51
C GLU A 12 24.89 -0.39 -0.07
N LYS A 13 25.90 0.46 -0.30
CA LYS A 13 25.74 1.74 -1.00
C LYS A 13 25.14 1.61 -2.41
N ASN A 14 25.32 0.45 -3.06
CA ASN A 14 24.73 0.13 -4.36
C ASN A 14 23.40 -0.64 -4.26
N GLY A 15 22.83 -0.77 -3.06
CA GLY A 15 21.59 -1.51 -2.81
C GLY A 15 21.74 -3.04 -2.88
N ILE A 16 22.96 -3.56 -2.77
CA ILE A 16 23.25 -5.00 -2.76
C ILE A 16 23.46 -5.45 -1.31
N SER A 17 22.60 -6.34 -0.82
CA SER A 17 22.74 -6.90 0.52
C SER A 17 23.95 -7.84 0.61
N ALA A 18 24.53 -7.98 1.80
CA ALA A 18 25.65 -8.89 2.07
C ALA A 18 25.38 -10.33 1.57
N ARG A 19 24.17 -10.85 1.83
CA ARG A 19 23.72 -12.15 1.34
C ARG A 19 23.75 -12.24 -0.18
N THR A 20 23.31 -11.19 -0.88
CA THR A 20 23.32 -11.15 -2.36
C THR A 20 24.76 -11.10 -2.89
N LEU A 21 25.61 -10.29 -2.27
CA LEU A 21 27.03 -10.18 -2.62
C LEU A 21 27.73 -11.54 -2.49
N GLU A 22 27.52 -12.22 -1.36
CA GLU A 22 28.07 -13.56 -1.11
C GLU A 22 27.57 -14.59 -2.11
N HIS A 23 26.26 -14.61 -2.40
CA HIS A 23 25.69 -15.53 -3.39
C HIS A 23 26.35 -15.35 -4.76
N ARG A 24 26.44 -14.11 -5.24
CA ARG A 24 27.05 -13.79 -6.53
C ARG A 24 28.52 -14.21 -6.60
N VAL A 25 29.28 -14.00 -5.53
CA VAL A 25 30.71 -14.34 -5.49
C VAL A 25 30.93 -15.85 -5.33
N ARG A 26 30.23 -16.49 -4.39
CA ARG A 26 30.50 -17.88 -4.00
C ARG A 26 29.76 -18.92 -4.86
N ILE A 27 28.56 -18.59 -5.32
CA ILE A 27 27.71 -19.52 -6.09
C ILE A 27 27.77 -19.19 -7.58
N GLU A 28 27.65 -17.92 -7.95
CA GLU A 28 27.67 -17.49 -9.36
C GLU A 28 29.08 -17.24 -9.90
N GLY A 29 30.11 -17.25 -9.03
CA GLY A 29 31.51 -17.09 -9.41
C GLY A 29 31.89 -15.69 -9.89
N TRP A 30 31.08 -14.67 -9.57
CA TRP A 30 31.36 -13.30 -9.98
C TRP A 30 32.52 -12.70 -9.17
N SER A 31 33.26 -11.77 -9.79
CA SER A 31 34.18 -10.93 -9.03
C SER A 31 33.42 -10.06 -8.04
N VAL A 32 34.04 -9.74 -6.90
CA VAL A 32 33.41 -8.90 -5.86
C VAL A 32 32.98 -7.55 -6.42
N GLU A 33 33.77 -6.95 -7.30
CA GLU A 33 33.44 -5.67 -7.93
C GLU A 33 32.20 -5.77 -8.82
N ARG A 34 32.11 -6.79 -9.68
CA ARG A 34 30.93 -7.02 -10.52
C ARG A 34 29.70 -7.29 -9.66
N ALA A 35 29.86 -8.11 -8.63
CA ALA A 35 28.80 -8.47 -7.69
C ALA A 35 28.26 -7.27 -6.91
N ALA A 36 29.12 -6.32 -6.52
CA ALA A 36 28.72 -5.11 -5.81
C ALA A 36 28.09 -4.04 -6.72
N LYS A 37 28.48 -3.96 -8.01
CA LYS A 37 27.99 -2.90 -8.93
C LYS A 37 26.76 -3.29 -9.74
N THR A 38 26.55 -4.57 -10.02
CA THR A 38 25.43 -4.99 -10.86
C THR A 38 24.12 -4.83 -10.09
N PRO A 39 23.18 -3.98 -10.52
CA PRO A 39 21.93 -3.78 -9.79
C PRO A 39 21.09 -5.07 -9.73
N LEU A 40 20.21 -5.16 -8.74
CA LEU A 40 19.20 -6.22 -8.71
C LEU A 40 18.21 -6.00 -9.85
N ARG A 41 17.85 -7.07 -10.57
CA ARG A 41 16.73 -7.03 -11.50
C ARG A 41 15.44 -6.86 -10.68
N THR A 42 14.87 -5.67 -10.71
CA THR A 42 13.53 -5.44 -10.17
C THR A 42 12.51 -5.93 -11.20
N LYS A 43 11.46 -6.61 -10.74
CA LYS A 43 10.26 -6.80 -11.56
C LYS A 43 9.45 -5.51 -11.49
N HIS A 44 9.93 -4.49 -12.17
CA HIS A 44 9.20 -3.24 -12.32
C HIS A 44 7.96 -3.51 -13.19
N ASP A 45 6.79 -3.12 -12.70
CA ASP A 45 5.53 -3.26 -13.41
C ASP A 45 4.91 -1.87 -13.47
N GLU A 46 5.00 -1.22 -14.63
CA GLU A 46 4.54 0.15 -14.84
C GLU A 46 3.05 0.32 -14.49
N PHE A 47 2.25 -0.75 -14.69
CA PHE A 47 0.84 -0.75 -14.33
C PHE A 47 0.60 -0.78 -12.82
N ALA A 48 1.56 -1.25 -12.02
CA ALA A 48 1.49 -1.14 -10.57
C ALA A 48 1.62 0.33 -10.13
N ASP A 49 2.50 1.11 -10.75
CA ASP A 49 2.63 2.53 -10.45
C ASP A 49 1.39 3.32 -10.90
N ILE A 50 0.83 2.96 -12.07
CA ILE A 50 -0.45 3.53 -12.53
C ILE A 50 -1.56 3.21 -11.53
N ALA A 51 -1.61 1.97 -11.02
CA ALA A 51 -2.59 1.56 -10.01
C ALA A 51 -2.46 2.41 -8.74
N GLU A 52 -1.24 2.62 -8.25
CA GLU A 52 -1.00 3.45 -7.06
C GLU A 52 -1.41 4.91 -7.27
N ARG A 53 -1.10 5.51 -8.43
CA ARG A 53 -1.56 6.86 -8.79
C ARG A 53 -3.09 6.96 -8.85
N ASN A 54 -3.76 5.86 -9.23
CA ASN A 54 -5.22 5.75 -9.26
C ASN A 54 -5.84 5.35 -7.90
N GLY A 55 -5.05 5.34 -6.82
CA GLY A 55 -5.53 4.98 -5.48
C GLY A 55 -5.90 3.51 -5.32
N ILE A 56 -5.37 2.63 -6.18
CA ILE A 56 -5.55 1.18 -6.11
C ILE A 56 -4.31 0.59 -5.44
N PRO A 57 -4.44 0.04 -4.22
CA PRO A 57 -3.31 -0.57 -3.53
C PRO A 57 -2.69 -1.70 -4.35
N ARG A 58 -1.36 -1.82 -4.32
CA ARG A 58 -0.62 -2.87 -5.05
C ARG A 58 -1.14 -4.29 -4.79
N THR A 59 -1.57 -4.57 -3.56
CA THR A 59 -2.20 -5.84 -3.18
C THR A 59 -3.52 -6.09 -3.93
N THR A 60 -4.34 -5.06 -4.09
CA THR A 60 -5.59 -5.11 -4.87
C THR A 60 -5.31 -5.28 -6.35
N TYR A 61 -4.35 -4.54 -6.90
CA TYR A 61 -3.89 -4.69 -8.29
C TYR A 61 -3.43 -6.13 -8.59
N GLN A 62 -2.56 -6.68 -7.74
CA GLN A 62 -2.10 -8.07 -7.86
C GLN A 62 -3.25 -9.08 -7.75
N LYS A 63 -4.18 -8.88 -6.80
CA LYS A 63 -5.36 -9.74 -6.66
C LYS A 63 -6.22 -9.74 -7.94
N ARG A 64 -6.39 -8.57 -8.57
CA ARG A 64 -7.14 -8.43 -9.82
C ARG A 64 -6.51 -9.23 -10.95
N ILE A 65 -5.18 -9.25 -11.06
CA ILE A 65 -4.47 -10.04 -12.07
C ILE A 65 -4.50 -11.52 -11.75
N TYR A 66 -4.02 -11.91 -10.56
CA TYR A 66 -3.75 -13.32 -10.28
C TYR A 66 -5.01 -14.11 -9.92
N LYS A 67 -5.96 -13.50 -9.18
CA LYS A 67 -7.21 -14.16 -8.76
C LYS A 67 -8.36 -13.87 -9.72
N LEU A 68 -8.56 -12.61 -10.10
CA LEU A 68 -9.68 -12.21 -10.95
C LEU A 68 -9.38 -12.27 -12.46
N LYS A 69 -8.14 -12.58 -12.84
CA LYS A 69 -7.69 -12.72 -14.23
C LYS A 69 -7.97 -11.49 -15.10
N TRP A 70 -7.92 -10.29 -14.50
CA TRP A 70 -8.05 -9.05 -15.24
C TRP A 70 -6.76 -8.74 -16.02
N THR A 71 -6.91 -8.01 -17.12
CA THR A 71 -5.78 -7.38 -17.80
C THR A 71 -5.10 -6.37 -16.87
N ARG A 72 -3.81 -6.10 -17.08
CA ARG A 72 -3.05 -5.13 -16.27
C ARG A 72 -3.68 -3.74 -16.31
N GLU A 73 -4.06 -3.29 -17.51
CA GLU A 73 -4.75 -2.02 -17.74
C GLU A 73 -6.07 -1.91 -16.96
N LYS A 74 -6.93 -2.93 -17.04
CA LYS A 74 -8.18 -2.94 -16.27
C LYS A 74 -7.91 -2.99 -14.76
N ALA A 75 -6.90 -3.75 -14.36
CA ALA A 75 -6.51 -3.88 -12.96
C ALA A 75 -5.99 -2.57 -12.35
N SER A 76 -5.36 -1.70 -13.16
CA SER A 76 -4.78 -0.44 -12.74
C SER A 76 -5.70 0.77 -12.88
N THR A 77 -6.84 0.68 -13.56
CA THR A 77 -7.72 1.83 -13.85
C THR A 77 -9.08 1.76 -13.15
N VAL A 78 -9.61 0.57 -12.89
CA VAL A 78 -10.94 0.44 -12.26
C VAL A 78 -10.85 0.84 -10.77
N PRO A 79 -11.66 1.78 -10.28
CA PRO A 79 -11.58 2.23 -8.89
C PRO A 79 -11.91 1.12 -7.88
N VAL A 80 -11.35 1.20 -6.67
CA VAL A 80 -11.70 0.28 -5.58
C VAL A 80 -13.03 0.73 -4.98
N LYS A 81 -13.98 -0.21 -4.85
CA LYS A 81 -15.25 0.07 -4.15
C LYS A 81 -14.93 0.39 -2.69
N LYS A 82 -15.29 1.61 -2.25
CA LYS A 82 -15.14 2.00 -0.85
C LYS A 82 -16.05 1.10 0.02
N PRO A 83 -15.59 0.68 1.22
CA PRO A 83 -16.45 -0.03 2.15
C PRO A 83 -17.65 0.85 2.52
N MET A 84 -18.80 0.21 2.73
CA MET A 84 -19.99 0.91 3.21
C MET A 84 -19.71 1.46 4.61
N VAL A 85 -19.81 2.77 4.79
CA VAL A 85 -19.63 3.42 6.09
C VAL A 85 -20.86 3.15 6.94
N ARG A 86 -20.64 2.66 8.16
CA ARG A 86 -21.70 2.47 9.15
C ARG A 86 -21.86 3.73 9.98
N TRP A 87 -22.57 4.71 9.44
CA TRP A 87 -22.75 6.02 10.06
C TRP A 87 -23.27 6.02 11.51
N PRO A 88 -24.18 5.11 11.94
CA PRO A 88 -24.56 5.01 13.35
C PRO A 88 -23.39 4.66 14.28
N GLU A 89 -22.45 3.82 13.83
CA GLU A 89 -21.27 3.43 14.61
C GLU A 89 -20.25 4.58 14.66
N VAL A 90 -20.09 5.30 13.55
CA VAL A 90 -19.27 6.53 13.50
C VAL A 90 -19.82 7.59 14.46
N ALA A 91 -21.15 7.76 14.53
CA ALA A 91 -21.77 8.68 15.46
C ALA A 91 -21.43 8.34 16.92
N GLU A 92 -21.53 7.06 17.29
CA GLU A 92 -21.18 6.60 18.65
C GLU A 92 -19.71 6.87 19.00
N GLN A 93 -18.79 6.65 18.06
CA GLN A 93 -17.37 6.97 18.25
C GLN A 93 -17.11 8.46 18.47
N ASN A 94 -17.94 9.32 17.87
CA ASN A 94 -17.91 10.77 18.06
C ASN A 94 -18.74 11.24 19.27
N GLY A 95 -19.19 10.31 20.14
CA GLY A 95 -19.98 10.64 21.33
C GLY A 95 -21.43 11.03 21.04
N ILE A 96 -21.92 10.77 19.84
CA ILE A 96 -23.31 11.06 19.42
C ILE A 96 -24.11 9.77 19.55
N SER A 97 -25.17 9.79 20.38
CA SER A 97 -26.05 8.63 20.52
C SER A 97 -26.73 8.28 19.19
N ARG A 98 -26.98 6.99 18.94
CA ARG A 98 -27.71 6.54 17.74
C ARG A 98 -29.06 7.25 17.57
N ASN A 99 -29.77 7.50 18.67
CA ASN A 99 -31.04 8.22 18.65
C ASN A 99 -30.86 9.65 18.13
N THR A 100 -29.85 10.37 18.63
CA THR A 100 -29.50 11.72 18.15
C THR A 100 -29.11 11.71 16.68
N PHE A 101 -28.31 10.72 16.25
CA PHE A 101 -27.96 10.52 14.84
C PHE A 101 -29.21 10.33 13.97
N TYR A 102 -30.11 9.40 14.34
CA TYR A 102 -31.33 9.15 13.56
C TYR A 102 -32.27 10.35 13.54
N GLN A 103 -32.38 11.12 14.63
CA GLN A 103 -33.14 12.38 14.61
C GLN A 103 -32.53 13.39 13.64
N ARG A 104 -31.20 13.53 13.60
CA ARG A 104 -30.51 14.40 12.64
C ARG A 104 -30.79 14.01 11.19
N VAL A 105 -30.73 12.73 10.88
CA VAL A 105 -30.99 12.25 9.51
C VAL A 105 -32.48 12.36 9.16
N SER A 106 -33.37 11.85 10.01
CA SER A 106 -34.81 11.73 9.70
C SER A 106 -35.62 13.00 9.90
N ARG A 107 -35.39 13.73 11.00
CA ARG A 107 -36.18 14.94 11.35
C ARG A 107 -35.55 16.21 10.82
N TYR A 108 -34.22 16.31 10.85
CA TYR A 108 -33.50 17.51 10.42
C TYR A 108 -32.96 17.41 8.99
N GLY A 109 -33.09 16.26 8.33
CA GLY A 109 -32.67 16.07 6.94
C GLY A 109 -31.16 16.18 6.74
N TRP A 110 -30.35 15.92 7.78
CA TRP A 110 -28.91 15.99 7.66
C TRP A 110 -28.37 14.81 6.86
N ASP A 111 -27.32 15.06 6.07
CA ASP A 111 -26.50 13.99 5.53
C ASP A 111 -25.92 13.15 6.67
N ALA A 112 -25.78 11.84 6.42
CA ALA A 112 -25.33 10.90 7.44
C ALA A 112 -23.92 11.23 7.96
N GLU A 113 -23.02 11.76 7.12
CA GLU A 113 -21.70 12.22 7.55
C GLU A 113 -21.82 13.39 8.53
N LYS A 114 -22.61 14.40 8.17
CA LYS A 114 -22.86 15.57 9.01
C LYS A 114 -23.52 15.16 10.33
N ALA A 115 -24.48 14.25 10.29
CA ALA A 115 -25.21 13.74 11.45
C ALA A 115 -24.30 13.00 12.43
N ALA A 116 -23.30 12.28 11.93
CA ALA A 116 -22.38 11.47 12.72
C ALA A 116 -21.13 12.23 13.23
N THR A 117 -20.82 13.42 12.71
CA THR A 117 -19.56 14.15 13.03
C THR A 117 -19.76 15.48 13.75
N THR A 118 -20.97 16.06 13.70
CA THR A 118 -21.24 17.33 14.38
C THR A 118 -21.42 17.11 15.88
N PRO A 119 -20.62 17.71 16.77
CA PRO A 119 -20.78 17.54 18.22
C PRO A 119 -22.17 17.97 18.69
N VAL A 120 -22.71 17.31 19.71
CA VAL A 120 -23.84 17.85 20.47
C VAL A 120 -23.23 18.87 21.43
N GLY A 121 -23.52 20.16 21.24
CA GLY A 121 -22.89 21.21 22.04
C GLY A 121 -22.96 20.89 23.54
N SER A 122 -21.81 20.91 24.21
CA SER A 122 -21.76 20.90 25.67
C SER A 122 -22.38 22.19 26.17
N ILE A 123 -23.48 22.07 26.92
CA ILE A 123 -24.01 23.15 27.75
C ILE A 123 -23.07 23.32 28.94
#